data_AF-A0A6L8N1W6-F1
#
_entry.id   AF-A0A6L8N1W6-F1
#
_cell.length_a   1.000
_cell.length_b   1.000
_cell.length_c   1.000
_cell.angle_alpha   90.00
_cell.angle_beta   90.00
_cell.angle_gamma   90.00
#
_symmetry.space_group_name_H-M   'P 1'
#
loop_
_entity.id
_entity.type
_entity.pdbx_description
1 polymer ?
#
loop_
_entity_poly.entity_id
_entity_poly.type
_entity_poly.pdbx_seq_one_letter_code
_entity_poly.pdbx_strand_id
1 'polypeptide(L)'
;FDQRILEQAAEVRSQRVHAPFLDNQVVRACRDLPEALRVRPGARAEILRTVLAGAGVHELPPGWGTTPLTPQTVTAHKGLRAALPTLLALFDAPLLADAGLIDARVVRKALRGAADGEPVPLDGLADLVSTELWLRRLLSRRGTCWTGSAAPRSRAVSTGVPPRPSLRGGATH
;
A
#
# COMPACT_ATOMS: atom_id res chain seq x y z
N PHE A 1 6.09 1.41 3.69
CA PHE A 1 5.35 0.50 4.56
C PHE A 1 3.97 1.09 4.82
N ASP A 2 2.92 0.32 4.53
CA ASP A 2 1.52 0.74 4.69
C ASP A 2 1.02 0.33 6.08
N GLN A 3 0.84 1.30 6.97
CA GLN A 3 0.42 1.09 8.38
C GLN A 3 -0.88 0.29 8.48
N ARG A 4 -1.79 0.47 7.52
CA ARG A 4 -3.08 -0.23 7.48
C ARG A 4 -2.90 -1.74 7.34
N ILE A 5 -1.93 -2.18 6.54
CA ILE A 5 -1.63 -3.60 6.33
C ILE A 5 -1.10 -4.22 7.64
N LEU A 6 -0.28 -3.47 8.39
CA LEU A 6 0.25 -3.92 9.68
C LEU A 6 -0.86 -4.09 10.72
N GLU A 7 -1.80 -3.15 10.79
CA GLU A 7 -2.97 -3.23 11.66
C GLU A 7 -3.84 -4.45 11.34
N GLN A 8 -4.15 -4.67 10.06
CA GLN A 8 -4.91 -5.83 9.60
C GLN A 8 -4.22 -7.16 9.94
N ALA A 9 -2.89 -7.23 9.75
CA ALA A 9 -2.12 -8.43 10.06
C ALA A 9 -2.08 -8.74 11.57
N ALA A 10 -2.16 -7.71 12.42
CA ALA A 10 -2.14 -7.85 13.86
C ALA A 10 -3.53 -8.17 14.44
N GLU A 11 -4.61 -7.63 13.84
CA GLU A 11 -5.99 -7.97 14.18
C GLU A 11 -6.25 -9.48 14.05
N VAL A 12 -5.79 -10.10 12.96
CA VAL A 12 -5.88 -11.56 12.74
C VAL A 12 -5.19 -12.36 13.85
N ARG A 13 -4.20 -11.79 14.52
CA ARG A 13 -3.42 -12.44 15.60
C ARG A 13 -3.77 -11.93 17.00
N SER A 14 -4.83 -11.14 17.14
CA SER A 14 -5.20 -10.46 18.40
C SER A 14 -4.06 -9.65 19.02
N GLN A 15 -3.13 -9.14 18.20
CA GLN A 15 -2.03 -8.30 18.63
C GLN A 15 -2.40 -6.83 18.40
N ARG A 16 -2.05 -5.96 19.36
CA ARG A 16 -2.26 -4.52 19.22
C ARG A 16 -1.02 -3.88 18.60
N VAL A 17 -1.14 -3.39 17.37
CA VAL A 17 -0.12 -2.53 16.77
C VAL A 17 -0.21 -1.16 17.43
N HIS A 18 0.85 -0.78 18.13
CA HIS A 18 0.99 0.57 18.66
C HIS A 18 1.86 1.40 17.71
N ALA A 19 1.35 2.57 17.31
CA ALA A 19 2.11 3.55 16.55
C ALA A 19 2.17 4.91 17.28
N PRO A 20 2.85 5.02 18.44
CA PRO A 20 2.86 6.25 19.24
C PRO A 20 3.39 7.47 18.48
N PHE A 21 4.32 7.26 17.55
CA PHE A 21 4.88 8.34 16.72
C PHE A 21 3.94 8.86 15.63
N LEU A 22 2.81 8.19 15.40
CA LEU A 22 1.76 8.64 14.47
C LEU A 22 0.59 9.32 15.20
N ASP A 23 0.70 9.57 16.51
CA ASP A 23 -0.30 10.32 17.25
C ASP A 23 -0.39 11.78 16.75
N ASN A 24 -1.61 12.34 16.75
CA ASN A 24 -1.86 13.70 16.27
C ASN A 24 -1.03 14.76 16.99
N GLN A 25 -0.78 14.60 18.29
CA GLN A 25 0.02 15.57 19.06
C GLN A 25 1.50 15.48 18.66
N VAL A 26 2.02 14.27 18.46
CA VAL A 26 3.39 14.06 17.99
C VAL A 26 3.56 14.64 16.58
N VAL A 27 2.61 14.38 15.68
CA VAL A 27 2.65 14.90 14.31
C VAL A 27 2.61 16.43 14.29
N ARG A 28 1.78 17.06 15.13
CA ARG A 28 1.73 18.51 15.27
C ARG A 28 3.05 19.07 15.78
N ALA A 29 3.58 18.53 16.87
CA ALA A 29 4.88 18.93 17.41
C ALA A 29 6.01 18.77 16.38
N CYS A 30 6.00 17.70 15.58
CA CYS A 30 6.98 17.52 14.52
C CYS A 30 6.87 18.53 13.37
N ARG A 31 5.67 19.08 13.10
CA ARG A 31 5.46 20.10 12.06
C ARG A 31 5.96 21.47 12.50
N ASP A 32 5.92 21.75 13.80
CA ASP A 32 6.41 23.01 14.38
C ASP A 32 7.94 23.08 14.43
N LEU A 33 8.64 21.96 14.17
CA LEU A 33 10.10 21.92 14.08
C LEU A 33 10.63 22.70 12.86
N PRO A 34 11.70 23.49 13.04
CA PRO A 34 12.41 24.15 11.95
C PRO A 34 12.81 23.19 10.83
N GLU A 35 12.65 23.62 9.58
CA GLU A 35 12.94 22.79 8.41
C GLU A 35 14.41 22.36 8.33
N ALA A 36 15.34 23.22 8.77
CA ALA A 36 16.77 22.93 8.83
C ALA A 36 17.10 21.72 9.72
N LEU A 37 16.25 21.38 10.70
CA LEU A 37 16.41 20.22 11.56
C LEU A 37 15.80 18.94 10.97
N ARG A 38 14.93 19.04 9.94
CA ARG A 38 14.30 17.88 9.31
C ARG A 38 15.18 17.21 8.25
N VAL A 39 16.10 17.94 7.64
CA VAL A 39 16.89 17.49 6.47
C VAL A 39 18.27 16.95 6.85
N ARG A 40 18.74 17.23 8.08
CA ARG A 40 20.07 16.80 8.54
C ARG A 40 20.08 15.31 8.94
N PRO A 41 21.00 14.49 8.39
CA PRO A 41 21.20 13.12 8.86
C PRO A 41 21.48 13.10 10.37
N GLY A 42 20.81 12.24 11.11
CA GLY A 42 20.97 12.12 12.57
C GLY A 42 20.18 13.13 13.42
N ALA A 43 19.68 14.23 12.84
CA ALA A 43 18.95 15.26 13.60
C ALA A 43 17.68 14.73 14.28
N ARG A 44 16.99 13.76 13.67
CA ARG A 44 15.83 13.09 14.29
C ARG A 44 16.20 12.46 15.65
N ALA A 45 17.32 11.76 15.70
CA ALA A 45 17.78 11.12 16.93
C ALA A 45 18.16 12.18 17.97
N GLU A 46 18.87 13.24 17.56
CA GLU A 46 19.23 14.35 18.46
C GLU A 46 18.00 15.04 19.07
N ILE A 47 17.00 15.37 18.26
CA ILE A 47 15.75 16.01 18.72
C ILE A 47 15.03 15.11 19.72
N LEU A 48 14.88 13.82 19.42
CA LEU A 48 14.27 12.87 20.35
C LEU A 48 15.07 12.75 21.65
N ARG A 49 16.41 12.87 21.59
CA ARG A 49 17.30 12.84 22.76
C ARG A 49 17.03 14.04 23.66
N THR A 50 16.88 15.22 23.07
CA THR A 50 16.53 16.45 23.80
C THR A 50 15.14 16.36 24.43
N VAL A 51 14.15 15.83 23.72
CA VAL A 51 12.79 15.63 24.25
C VAL A 51 12.80 14.65 25.43
N LEU A 52 13.52 13.54 25.32
CA LEU A 52 13.65 12.55 26.38
C LEU A 52 14.38 13.12 27.61
N ALA A 53 15.44 13.90 27.41
CA ALA A 53 16.12 14.59 28.50
C ALA A 53 15.19 15.58 29.22
N GLY A 54 14.34 16.31 28.49
CA GLY A 54 13.32 17.18 29.08
C GLY A 54 12.24 16.43 29.86
N ALA A 55 12.03 15.14 29.57
CA ALA A 55 11.14 14.24 30.30
C ALA A 55 11.84 13.47 31.44
N GLY A 56 13.11 13.77 31.74
CA GLY A 56 13.89 13.11 32.78
C GLY A 56 14.56 11.79 32.39
N VAL A 57 14.55 11.43 31.10
CA VAL A 57 15.22 10.23 30.57
C VAL A 57 16.57 10.62 29.99
N HIS A 58 17.64 10.35 30.75
CA HIS A 58 19.01 10.72 30.38
C HIS A 58 19.86 9.52 29.92
N GLU A 59 19.58 8.33 30.45
CA GLU A 59 20.29 7.10 30.10
C GLU A 59 19.61 6.41 28.92
N LEU A 60 20.29 6.41 27.77
CA LEU A 60 19.81 5.76 26.55
C LEU A 60 20.74 4.59 26.18
N PRO A 61 20.19 3.46 25.71
CA PRO A 61 20.99 2.31 25.33
C PRO A 61 22.03 2.65 24.25
N PRO A 62 23.18 1.96 24.22
CA PRO A 62 24.14 2.11 23.13
C PRO A 62 23.49 1.79 21.78
N GLY A 63 23.77 2.62 20.78
CA GLY A 63 23.14 2.52 19.45
C GLY A 63 21.75 3.15 19.34
N TRP A 64 21.23 3.78 20.40
CA TRP A 64 19.96 4.50 20.33
C TRP A 64 19.98 5.59 19.25
N GLY A 65 18.93 5.62 18.41
CA GLY A 65 18.81 6.57 17.30
C GLY A 65 19.69 6.26 16.09
N THR A 66 20.49 5.20 16.12
CA THR A 66 21.10 4.67 14.90
C THR A 66 20.02 3.98 14.07
N THR A 67 19.99 4.25 12.76
CA THR A 67 19.13 3.46 11.86
C THR A 67 19.90 2.18 11.57
N PRO A 68 19.51 1.02 12.11
CA PRO A 68 20.12 -0.23 11.70
C PRO A 68 19.90 -0.39 10.19
N LEU A 69 20.98 -0.63 9.46
CA LEU A 69 20.99 -0.70 7.99
C LEU A 69 20.24 -1.94 7.45
N THR A 70 19.86 -2.88 8.31
CA THR A 70 19.52 -4.27 7.95
C THR A 70 18.29 -4.97 8.61
N PRO A 71 17.37 -4.36 9.41
CA PRO A 71 16.26 -5.13 9.97
C PRO A 71 15.14 -5.45 8.97
N GLN A 72 14.90 -4.56 8.00
CA GLN A 72 13.72 -4.67 7.13
C GLN A 72 13.85 -5.84 6.16
N THR A 73 15.04 -6.03 5.56
CA THR A 73 15.30 -7.14 4.65
C THR A 73 15.24 -8.48 5.37
N VAL A 74 15.89 -8.60 6.53
CA VAL A 74 15.86 -9.84 7.35
C VAL A 74 14.43 -10.21 7.75
N THR A 75 13.63 -9.23 8.16
CA THR A 75 12.22 -9.44 8.51
C THR A 75 11.39 -9.85 7.28
N ALA A 76 11.64 -9.22 6.12
CA ALA A 76 10.98 -9.57 4.86
C ALA A 76 11.30 -11.00 4.42
N HIS A 77 12.57 -11.41 4.44
CA HIS A 77 12.99 -12.78 4.14
C HIS A 77 12.36 -13.80 5.10
N LYS A 78 12.29 -13.48 6.41
CA LYS A 78 11.61 -14.34 7.39
C LYS A 78 10.12 -14.50 7.10
N GLY A 79 9.44 -13.40 6.78
CA GLY A 79 8.02 -13.43 6.39
C GLY A 79 7.79 -14.21 5.10
N LEU A 80 8.65 -14.01 4.11
CA LEU A 80 8.61 -14.71 2.84
C LEU A 80 8.80 -16.23 3.03
N ARG A 81 9.78 -16.64 3.84
CA ARG A 81 10.02 -18.06 4.13
C ARG A 81 8.81 -18.72 4.79
N ALA A 82 8.13 -18.01 5.70
CA ALA A 82 6.90 -18.49 6.33
C ALA A 82 5.73 -18.60 5.33
N ALA A 83 5.64 -17.69 4.35
CA ALA A 83 4.59 -17.68 3.34
C ALA A 83 4.90 -18.52 2.08
N LEU A 84 6.13 -19.04 1.95
CA LEU A 84 6.62 -19.68 0.73
C LEU A 84 5.71 -20.79 0.20
N PRO A 85 5.20 -21.74 1.02
CA PRO A 85 4.31 -22.79 0.51
C PRO A 85 3.04 -22.22 -0.14
N THR A 86 2.42 -21.23 0.50
CA THR A 86 1.22 -20.54 -0.01
C THR A 86 1.53 -19.78 -1.30
N LEU A 87 2.69 -19.13 -1.38
CA LEU A 87 3.11 -18.40 -2.57
C LEU A 87 3.45 -19.34 -3.73
N LEU A 88 4.07 -20.50 -3.48
CA LEU A 88 4.29 -21.49 -4.52
C LEU A 88 2.96 -22.03 -5.06
N ALA A 89 2.00 -22.33 -4.19
CA ALA A 89 0.65 -22.76 -4.59
C ALA A 89 -0.08 -21.69 -5.43
N LEU A 90 0.11 -20.41 -5.12
CA LEU A 90 -0.43 -19.30 -5.91
C LEU A 90 0.10 -19.30 -7.36
N PHE A 91 1.36 -19.71 -7.56
CA PHE A 91 2.02 -19.75 -8.87
C PHE A 91 2.09 -21.14 -9.51
N ASP A 92 1.27 -22.10 -9.07
CA ASP A 92 1.17 -23.41 -9.73
C ASP A 92 0.47 -23.34 -11.09
N ALA A 93 -0.59 -22.51 -11.18
CA ALA A 93 -1.28 -22.15 -12.42
C ALA A 93 -1.57 -20.64 -12.43
N PRO A 94 -0.56 -19.78 -12.66
CA PRO A 94 -0.71 -18.34 -12.54
C PRO A 94 -1.36 -17.72 -13.77
N LEU A 95 -2.38 -16.88 -13.56
CA LEU A 95 -3.11 -16.18 -14.62
C LEU A 95 -2.19 -15.26 -15.44
N LEU A 96 -1.16 -14.72 -14.79
CA LEU A 96 -0.13 -13.94 -15.48
C LEU A 96 0.70 -14.76 -16.48
N ALA A 97 0.93 -16.06 -16.22
CA ALA A 97 1.61 -16.93 -17.19
C ALA A 97 0.68 -17.34 -18.32
N ASP A 98 -0.61 -17.57 -18.04
CA ASP A 98 -1.62 -17.83 -19.07
C ASP A 98 -1.75 -16.64 -20.05
N ALA A 99 -1.54 -15.41 -19.56
CA ALA A 99 -1.48 -14.20 -20.37
C ALA A 99 -0.13 -13.98 -21.08
N GLY A 100 0.87 -14.86 -20.88
CA GLY A 100 2.20 -14.73 -21.45
C GLY A 100 3.07 -13.62 -20.85
N LEU A 101 2.70 -13.07 -19.70
CA LEU A 101 3.40 -11.94 -19.06
C LEU A 101 4.59 -12.38 -18.21
N ILE A 102 4.57 -13.61 -17.71
CA ILE A 102 5.63 -14.17 -16.87
C ILE A 102 5.90 -15.64 -17.20
N ASP A 103 7.10 -16.12 -16.84
CA ASP A 103 7.38 -17.55 -16.73
C ASP A 103 7.20 -18.02 -15.27
N ALA A 104 6.22 -18.90 -15.04
CA ALA A 104 5.93 -19.46 -13.72
C ALA A 104 7.12 -20.20 -13.09
N ARG A 105 8.00 -20.81 -13.88
CA ARG A 105 9.22 -21.49 -13.37
C ARG A 105 10.23 -20.47 -12.87
N VAL A 106 10.40 -19.36 -13.58
CA VAL A 106 11.32 -18.27 -13.19
C VAL A 106 10.84 -17.62 -11.89
N VAL A 107 9.55 -17.31 -11.78
CA VAL A 107 8.99 -16.70 -10.56
C VAL A 107 9.10 -17.65 -9.36
N ARG A 108 8.77 -18.94 -9.52
CA ARG A 108 8.94 -19.94 -8.44
C ARG A 108 10.40 -20.11 -8.02
N LYS A 109 11.35 -20.06 -8.96
CA LYS A 109 12.79 -20.06 -8.63
C LYS A 109 13.17 -18.83 -7.83
N ALA A 110 12.73 -17.64 -8.26
CA ALA A 110 13.01 -16.39 -7.56
C ALA A 110 12.42 -16.36 -6.14
N LEU A 111 11.21 -16.91 -5.93
CA LEU A 111 10.59 -17.02 -4.61
C LEU A 111 11.40 -17.93 -3.66
N ARG A 112 11.95 -19.04 -4.16
CA ARG A 112 12.82 -19.93 -3.37
C ARG A 112 14.14 -19.24 -3.03
N GLY A 113 14.82 -18.67 -4.02
CA GLY A 113 16.07 -17.92 -3.79
C GLY A 113 15.87 -16.78 -2.80
N ALA A 114 14.78 -16.03 -2.93
CA ALA A 114 14.40 -15.00 -1.97
C ALA A 114 14.17 -15.58 -0.56
N ALA A 115 13.52 -16.73 -0.40
CA ALA A 115 13.32 -17.36 0.91
C ALA A 115 14.64 -17.86 1.54
N ASP A 116 15.60 -18.24 0.70
CA ASP A 116 16.95 -18.64 1.09
C ASP A 116 17.86 -17.44 1.40
N GLY A 117 17.40 -16.22 1.13
CA GLY A 117 18.12 -14.98 1.44
C GLY A 117 18.97 -14.44 0.28
N GLU A 118 18.77 -14.94 -0.93
CA GLU A 118 19.42 -14.37 -2.12
C GLU A 118 18.99 -12.91 -2.32
N PRO A 119 19.89 -12.05 -2.84
CA PRO A 119 19.60 -10.66 -3.15
C PRO A 119 18.77 -10.56 -4.44
N VAL A 120 17.47 -10.79 -4.31
CA VAL A 120 16.49 -10.63 -5.40
C VAL A 120 15.61 -9.39 -5.15
N PRO A 121 15.07 -8.77 -6.22
CA PRO A 121 14.25 -7.57 -6.09
C PRO A 121 12.91 -7.90 -5.43
N LEU A 122 12.86 -7.77 -4.10
CA LEU A 122 11.69 -8.10 -3.28
C LEU A 122 10.45 -7.28 -3.65
N ASP A 123 10.64 -6.01 -4.03
CA ASP A 123 9.54 -5.14 -4.47
C ASP A 123 8.89 -5.67 -5.75
N GLY A 124 9.69 -6.10 -6.72
CA GLY A 124 9.17 -6.70 -7.96
C GLY A 124 8.42 -8.02 -7.72
N LEU A 125 8.88 -8.84 -6.77
CA LEU A 125 8.15 -10.04 -6.36
C LEU A 125 6.82 -9.68 -5.68
N ALA A 126 6.80 -8.62 -4.85
CA ALA A 126 5.57 -8.14 -4.21
C ALA A 126 4.55 -7.63 -5.22
N ASP A 127 4.98 -6.94 -6.28
CA ASP A 127 4.11 -6.46 -7.36
C ASP A 127 3.51 -7.62 -8.16
N LEU A 128 4.29 -8.66 -8.47
CA LEU A 128 3.81 -9.87 -9.15
C LEU A 128 2.76 -10.60 -8.31
N VAL A 129 3.04 -10.82 -7.02
CA VAL A 129 2.09 -11.46 -6.09
C VAL A 129 0.80 -10.65 -5.98
N SER A 130 0.92 -9.33 -5.82
CA SER A 130 -0.23 -8.42 -5.68
C SER A 130 -1.11 -8.44 -6.93
N THR A 131 -0.49 -8.44 -8.12
CA THR A 131 -1.20 -8.47 -9.40
C THR A 131 -1.93 -9.80 -9.60
N GLU A 132 -1.28 -10.93 -9.29
CA GLU A 132 -1.89 -12.26 -9.39
C GLU A 132 -3.09 -12.40 -8.42
N LEU A 133 -2.96 -11.93 -7.17
CA LEU A 133 -4.06 -11.91 -6.20
C LEU A 133 -5.21 -11.02 -6.66
N TRP A 134 -4.91 -9.85 -7.22
CA TRP A 134 -5.92 -8.95 -7.78
C TRP A 134 -6.66 -9.60 -8.94
N LEU A 135 -5.96 -10.24 -9.89
CA LEU A 135 -6.57 -10.96 -11.02
C LEU A 135 -7.49 -12.08 -10.53
N ARG A 136 -7.03 -12.92 -9.59
CA ARG A 136 -7.84 -13.99 -9.00
C ARG A 136 -9.08 -13.46 -8.31
N ARG A 137 -8.94 -12.37 -7.54
CA ARG A 137 -10.08 -11.70 -6.87
C ARG A 137 -11.05 -11.07 -7.87
N LEU A 138 -10.54 -10.51 -8.96
CA LEU A 138 -11.35 -9.93 -10.02
C LEU A 138 -12.17 -11.03 -10.71
N LEU A 139 -11.54 -12.15 -11.06
CA LEU A 139 -12.23 -13.29 -11.69
C LEU A 139 -13.23 -13.96 -10.74
N SER A 140 -12.89 -14.14 -9.45
CA SER A 140 -13.84 -14.71 -8.48
C SER A 140 -15.04 -13.79 -8.21
N ARG A 141 -14.85 -12.47 -8.30
CA ARG A 141 -15.93 -11.47 -8.18
C ARG A 141 -16.71 -11.22 -9.47
N ARG A 142 -16.25 -11.68 -10.64
CA ARG A 142 -17.04 -11.62 -11.87
C ARG A 142 -18.32 -12.49 -11.82
N GLY A 143 -18.47 -13.36 -10.81
CA GLY A 143 -19.74 -14.00 -10.44
C GLY A 143 -20.65 -13.16 -9.52
N THR A 144 -20.16 -12.07 -8.94
CA THR A 144 -20.91 -11.16 -8.04
C THR A 144 -20.75 -9.71 -8.51
N CYS A 145 -21.42 -9.41 -9.63
CA CYS A 145 -21.89 -8.08 -10.06
C CYS A 145 -21.15 -6.85 -9.50
N TRP A 146 -19.93 -6.57 -9.97
CA TRP A 146 -19.43 -5.19 -9.96
C TRP A 146 -19.69 -4.47 -11.29
N THR A 147 -19.99 -5.21 -12.35
CA THR A 147 -20.71 -4.69 -13.51
C THR A 147 -22.11 -5.30 -13.50
N GLY A 148 -23.11 -4.48 -13.18
CA GLY A 148 -24.49 -4.84 -13.49
C GLY A 148 -24.63 -5.01 -15.00
N SER A 149 -24.64 -6.24 -15.50
CA SER A 149 -25.00 -6.56 -16.88
C SER A 149 -26.52 -6.45 -17.13
N ALA A 150 -27.22 -5.70 -16.28
CA ALA A 150 -28.52 -5.13 -16.54
C ALA A 150 -28.53 -3.66 -16.11
N ALA A 151 -27.59 -2.85 -16.63
CA ALA A 151 -27.91 -1.43 -16.78
C ALA A 151 -29.20 -1.36 -17.61
N PRO A 152 -30.31 -0.80 -17.08
CA PRO A 152 -31.51 -0.69 -17.88
C PRO A 152 -31.13 0.10 -19.11
N ARG A 153 -31.43 -0.45 -20.29
CA ARG A 153 -31.41 0.32 -21.53
C ARG A 153 -32.37 1.49 -21.31
N SER A 154 -31.84 2.63 -20.87
CA SER A 154 -32.51 3.91 -21.01
C SER A 154 -32.57 4.14 -22.51
N ARG A 155 -33.63 3.60 -23.12
CA ARG A 155 -34.03 3.98 -24.46
C ARG A 155 -34.28 5.46 -24.33
N ALA A 156 -33.44 6.28 -24.97
CA ALA A 156 -33.64 7.70 -25.07
C ALA A 156 -35.04 7.89 -25.67
N VAL A 157 -36.01 8.19 -24.80
CA VAL A 157 -37.34 8.59 -25.22
C VAL A 157 -37.10 9.92 -25.92
N SER A 158 -37.41 9.98 -27.21
CA SER A 158 -37.52 11.23 -27.95
C SER A 158 -38.75 11.98 -27.43
N THR A 159 -38.71 12.47 -26.18
CA THR A 159 -39.61 13.53 -25.76
C THR A 159 -39.14 14.78 -26.48
N GLY A 160 -39.91 15.16 -27.49
CA GLY A 160 -39.58 16.19 -28.46
C GLY A 160 -39.06 17.47 -27.84
N VAL A 161 -38.15 18.11 -28.57
CA VAL A 161 -37.64 19.45 -28.31
C VAL A 161 -38.82 20.41 -28.10
N PRO A 162 -38.96 21.10 -26.96
CA PRO A 162 -39.96 22.15 -26.84
C PRO A 162 -39.57 23.31 -27.79
N PRO A 163 -40.52 23.87 -28.56
CA PRO A 163 -40.22 24.92 -29.52
C PRO A 163 -39.72 26.18 -28.80
N ARG A 164 -38.61 26.72 -29.30
CA ARG A 164 -38.05 28.00 -28.82
C ARG A 164 -39.04 29.14 -29.10
N PRO A 165 -39.26 30.06 -28.14
CA PRO A 165 -40.05 31.26 -28.41
C PRO A 165 -39.33 32.13 -29.44
N SER A 166 -40.06 32.51 -30.50
CA SER A 166 -39.60 33.46 -31.52
C SER A 166 -39.39 34.84 -30.88
N LEU A 167 -38.16 35.35 -30.95
CA LEU A 167 -37.85 36.75 -30.69
C LEU A 167 -38.58 37.61 -31.73
N ARG A 168 -39.66 38.29 -31.32
CA ARG A 168 -40.24 39.38 -32.08
C ARG A 168 -39.24 40.53 -32.10
N GLY A 169 -38.62 40.76 -33.25
CA GLY A 169 -38.01 42.04 -33.57
C GLY A 169 -39.10 43.06 -33.92
N GLY A 170 -38.91 44.31 -33.54
CA GLY A 170 -39.75 45.42 -34.00
C GLY A 170 -39.78 46.59 -33.03
N ALA A 171 -38.78 47.45 -33.14
CA ALA A 171 -38.79 48.81 -32.62
C ALA A 171 -39.83 49.67 -33.39
N THR A 172 -40.53 50.57 -32.70
CA THR A 172 -40.38 52.05 -32.73
C THR A 172 -41.70 52.78 -32.39
N HIS A 173 -41.51 53.94 -31.73
CA HIS A 173 -42.41 55.07 -31.46
C HIS A 173 -43.47 54.95 -30.35
#